data_AF-A0A370KTQ2-F1
#
_entry.id   AF-A0A370KTQ2-F1
#
_cell.length_a   1.000
_cell.length_b   1.000
_cell.length_c   1.000
_cell.angle_alpha   90.00
_cell.angle_beta   90.00
_cell.angle_gamma   90.00
#
_symmetry.space_group_name_H-M   'P 1'
#
loop_
_entity.id
_entity.type
_entity.pdbx_description
1 polymer ?
#
loop_
_entity_poly.entity_id
_entity_poly.type
_entity_poly.pdbx_seq_one_letter_code
_entity_poly.pdbx_strand_id
1 'polypeptide(L)'
;MLQFIAAALFACGCVSLAEVADWAPADSYVPKVSCRQSGAAARCEQIRADWTGLYADAIGGRIESQRKVSFCLSTGCDRGIVVEPVLGCAWREVIAASRNPQITDADRRNVERYCGPHVLDATGRAAASDQSRNWLTLLGITP
;
A
#
# COMPACT_ATOMS: atom_id res chain seq x y z
N MET A 1 -22.60 58.52 -5.26
CA MET A 1 -21.51 58.20 -6.21
C MET A 1 -20.46 57.40 -5.44
N LEU A 2 -20.15 56.20 -5.94
CA LEU A 2 -18.91 55.39 -5.92
C LEU A 2 -17.86 55.69 -4.82
N GLN A 3 -17.18 54.73 -4.16
CA GLN A 3 -16.87 53.33 -4.49
C GLN A 3 -16.16 52.69 -3.27
N PHE A 4 -16.51 51.46 -2.89
CA PHE A 4 -15.70 50.63 -2.00
C PHE A 4 -14.58 49.96 -2.81
N ILE A 5 -13.31 50.12 -2.42
CA ILE A 5 -12.20 49.35 -3.00
C ILE A 5 -11.84 48.24 -2.01
N ALA A 6 -12.37 47.04 -2.26
CA ALA A 6 -11.89 45.82 -1.65
C ALA A 6 -10.65 45.35 -2.41
N ALA A 7 -9.48 45.47 -1.79
CA ALA A 7 -8.26 44.86 -2.30
C ALA A 7 -8.29 43.35 -1.97
N ALA A 8 -8.82 42.55 -2.89
CA ALA A 8 -8.66 41.11 -2.87
C ALA A 8 -7.22 40.78 -3.28
N LEU A 9 -6.35 40.53 -2.30
CA LEU A 9 -5.04 39.92 -2.53
C LEU A 9 -5.26 38.47 -2.97
N PHE A 10 -5.31 38.25 -4.28
CA PHE A 10 -5.10 36.94 -4.87
C PHE A 10 -3.65 36.54 -4.58
N ALA A 11 -3.44 35.77 -3.51
CA ALA A 11 -2.23 34.99 -3.35
C ALA A 11 -2.23 33.93 -4.47
N CYS A 12 -1.59 34.24 -5.60
CA CYS A 12 -1.10 33.26 -6.57
C CYS A 12 0.05 32.47 -5.91
N GLY A 13 -0.28 31.71 -4.87
CA GLY A 13 0.57 30.63 -4.41
C GLY A 13 0.40 29.50 -5.39
N CYS A 14 1.39 29.28 -6.26
CA CYS A 14 1.58 28.03 -6.97
C CYS A 14 1.90 26.94 -5.94
N VAL A 15 0.91 26.54 -5.14
CA VAL A 15 0.97 25.25 -4.49
C VAL A 15 0.87 24.27 -5.65
N SER A 16 1.98 23.68 -6.06
CA SER A 16 1.91 22.39 -6.72
C SER A 16 1.23 21.46 -5.72
N LEU A 17 -0.10 21.40 -5.80
CA LEU A 17 -0.87 20.21 -5.47
C LEU A 17 -0.39 19.12 -6.43
N ALA A 18 0.84 18.66 -6.25
CA ALA A 18 1.11 17.28 -6.52
C ALA A 18 0.21 16.56 -5.52
N GLU A 19 -0.99 16.17 -5.95
CA GLU A 19 -1.69 15.05 -5.34
C GLU A 19 -0.63 13.96 -5.28
N VAL A 20 -0.07 13.73 -4.07
CA VAL A 20 0.59 12.47 -3.79
C VAL A 20 -0.52 11.49 -4.01
N ALA A 21 -0.47 10.78 -5.14
CA ALA A 21 -1.55 9.88 -5.52
C ALA A 21 -1.88 9.00 -4.30
N ASP A 22 -3.15 8.99 -3.90
CA ASP A 22 -3.65 8.25 -2.74
C ASP A 22 -3.17 6.79 -2.71
N TRP A 23 -2.87 6.27 -3.90
CA TRP A 23 -2.17 5.03 -4.14
C TRP A 23 -0.96 5.26 -5.05
N ALA A 24 0.22 4.81 -4.64
CA ALA A 24 1.37 4.78 -5.54
C ALA A 24 1.05 3.89 -6.76
N PRO A 25 1.53 4.25 -7.97
CA PRO A 25 1.36 3.42 -9.17
C PRO A 25 1.91 2.00 -8.97
N ALA A 26 1.22 0.99 -9.50
CA ALA A 26 1.59 -0.41 -9.29
C ALA A 26 3.03 -0.72 -9.78
N ASP A 27 3.45 -0.12 -10.89
CA ASP A 27 4.77 -0.30 -11.48
C ASP A 27 5.91 0.21 -10.59
N SER A 28 5.63 1.12 -9.64
CA SER A 28 6.62 1.59 -8.66
C SER A 28 7.18 0.46 -7.78
N TYR A 29 6.43 -0.64 -7.63
CA TYR A 29 6.85 -1.81 -6.84
C TYR A 29 7.52 -2.91 -7.68
N VAL A 30 7.63 -2.76 -9.00
CA VAL A 30 8.25 -3.76 -9.88
C VAL A 30 9.76 -3.51 -9.97
N PRO A 31 10.62 -4.43 -9.53
CA PRO A 31 12.07 -4.24 -9.59
C PRO A 31 12.58 -4.19 -11.02
N LYS A 32 13.55 -3.31 -11.28
CA LYS A 32 14.24 -3.22 -12.58
C LYS A 32 15.19 -4.40 -12.86
N VAL A 33 15.48 -5.23 -11.86
CA VAL A 33 16.33 -6.43 -12.02
C VAL A 33 15.59 -7.54 -12.77
N SER A 34 16.34 -8.35 -13.53
CA SER A 34 15.77 -9.46 -14.31
C SER A 34 15.29 -10.61 -13.41
N CYS A 35 14.14 -11.19 -13.73
CA CYS A 35 13.63 -12.41 -13.08
C CYS A 35 14.55 -13.62 -13.23
N ARG A 36 15.44 -13.64 -14.22
CA ARG A 36 16.46 -14.70 -14.37
C ARG A 36 17.42 -14.79 -13.19
N GLN A 37 17.53 -13.72 -12.40
CA GLN A 37 18.32 -13.72 -11.19
C GLN A 37 17.61 -14.45 -10.04
N SER A 38 16.31 -14.75 -10.15
CA SER A 38 15.55 -15.53 -9.16
C SER A 38 15.77 -17.03 -9.33
N GLY A 39 15.84 -17.76 -8.21
CA GLY A 39 15.79 -19.23 -8.22
C GLY A 39 14.45 -19.80 -8.71
N ALA A 40 13.43 -18.94 -8.81
CA ALA A 40 12.11 -19.26 -9.34
C ALA A 40 11.69 -18.26 -10.43
N ALA A 41 12.50 -18.15 -11.50
CA ALA A 41 12.31 -17.17 -12.57
C ALA A 41 10.88 -17.15 -13.16
N ALA A 42 10.29 -18.31 -13.45
CA ALA A 42 8.92 -18.40 -13.98
C ALA A 42 7.87 -17.81 -13.01
N ARG A 43 8.05 -18.00 -11.70
CA ARG A 43 7.14 -17.43 -10.69
C ARG A 43 7.33 -15.92 -10.57
N CYS A 44 8.57 -15.43 -10.64
CA CYS A 44 8.85 -13.99 -10.70
C CYS A 44 8.15 -13.32 -11.90
N GLU A 45 8.26 -13.93 -13.08
CA GLU A 45 7.63 -13.41 -14.31
C GLU A 45 6.10 -13.41 -14.18
N GLN A 46 5.51 -14.50 -13.70
CA GLN A 46 4.07 -14.58 -13.47
C GLN A 46 3.58 -13.49 -12.51
N ILE A 47 4.28 -13.29 -11.39
CA ILE A 47 3.90 -12.29 -10.39
C ILE A 47 3.95 -10.88 -10.98
N ARG A 48 4.95 -10.56 -11.81
CA ARG A 48 5.03 -9.26 -12.48
C ARG A 48 3.93 -9.07 -13.51
N ALA A 49 3.58 -10.12 -14.26
CA ALA A 49 2.50 -10.06 -15.24
C ALA A 49 1.15 -9.80 -14.58
N ASP A 50 0.89 -10.42 -13.42
CA ASP A 50 -0.38 -10.30 -12.71
C ASP A 50 -0.46 -9.05 -11.80
N TRP A 51 0.68 -8.43 -11.48
CA TRP A 51 0.79 -7.44 -10.41
C TRP A 51 -0.18 -6.27 -10.55
N THR A 52 -0.28 -5.67 -11.75
CA THR A 52 -1.15 -4.51 -11.96
C THR A 52 -2.61 -4.83 -11.66
N GLY A 53 -3.09 -6.02 -12.05
CA GLY A 53 -4.45 -6.47 -11.74
C GLY A 53 -4.62 -6.79 -10.25
N LEU A 54 -3.66 -7.49 -9.66
CA LEU A 54 -3.67 -7.81 -8.22
C LEU A 54 -3.69 -6.54 -7.35
N TYR A 55 -2.87 -5.55 -7.69
CA TYR A 55 -2.85 -4.27 -6.99
C TYR A 55 -4.16 -3.50 -7.23
N ALA A 56 -4.61 -3.46 -8.49
CA ALA A 56 -5.96 -3.11 -8.95
C ALA A 56 -7.07 -3.50 -7.95
N ASP A 57 -7.07 -4.79 -7.67
CA ASP A 57 -8.09 -5.45 -6.89
C ASP A 57 -7.95 -5.21 -5.39
N ALA A 58 -6.72 -5.12 -4.91
CA ALA A 58 -6.42 -4.85 -3.51
C ALA A 58 -6.93 -3.46 -3.10
N ILE A 59 -6.68 -2.44 -3.95
CA ILE A 59 -7.22 -1.09 -3.75
C ILE A 59 -8.74 -1.03 -3.97
N GLY A 60 -9.30 -1.98 -4.71
CA GLY A 60 -10.75 -2.20 -4.84
C GLY A 60 -11.39 -2.97 -3.67
N GLY A 61 -10.64 -3.31 -2.63
CA GLY A 61 -11.16 -3.99 -1.44
C GLY A 61 -11.23 -5.52 -1.52
N ARG A 62 -10.68 -6.16 -2.57
CA ARG A 62 -10.67 -7.63 -2.67
C ARG A 62 -9.67 -8.24 -1.67
N ILE A 63 -10.17 -8.93 -0.65
CA ILE A 63 -9.34 -9.48 0.44
C ILE A 63 -8.25 -10.43 -0.06
N GLU A 64 -8.54 -11.33 -1.01
CA GLU A 64 -7.52 -12.23 -1.56
C GLU A 64 -6.37 -11.47 -2.22
N SER A 65 -6.69 -10.39 -2.93
CA SER A 65 -5.69 -9.54 -3.57
C SER A 65 -4.90 -8.74 -2.53
N GLN A 66 -5.54 -8.22 -1.48
CA GLN A 66 -4.84 -7.59 -0.35
C GLN A 66 -3.89 -8.57 0.35
N ARG A 67 -4.30 -9.83 0.56
CA ARG A 67 -3.44 -10.90 1.10
C ARG A 67 -2.22 -11.12 0.21
N LYS A 68 -2.42 -11.21 -1.10
CA LYS A 68 -1.32 -11.40 -2.05
C LYS A 68 -0.37 -10.21 -2.11
N VAL A 69 -0.89 -8.99 -2.19
CA VAL A 69 -0.12 -7.74 -2.19
C VAL A 69 0.70 -7.62 -0.91
N SER A 70 0.07 -7.81 0.25
CA SER A 70 0.77 -7.77 1.53
C SER A 70 1.89 -8.81 1.63
N PHE A 71 1.64 -10.04 1.15
CA PHE A 71 2.65 -11.09 1.10
C PHE A 71 3.83 -10.73 0.19
N CYS A 72 3.57 -10.22 -1.01
CA CYS A 72 4.63 -9.85 -1.95
C CYS A 72 5.46 -8.66 -1.46
N LEU A 73 4.83 -7.64 -0.87
CA LEU A 73 5.57 -6.52 -0.28
C LEU A 73 6.43 -6.98 0.90
N SER A 74 6.01 -8.00 1.67
CA SER A 74 6.85 -8.52 2.78
C SER A 74 7.98 -9.46 2.35
N THR A 75 7.88 -10.12 1.20
CA THR A 75 8.78 -11.24 0.85
C THR A 75 9.50 -11.05 -0.48
N GLY A 76 9.07 -10.08 -1.29
CA GLY A 76 9.56 -9.82 -2.62
C GLY A 76 9.07 -10.83 -3.66
N CYS A 77 8.29 -11.85 -3.26
CA CYS A 77 7.62 -12.78 -4.15
C CYS A 77 8.57 -13.31 -5.25
N ASP A 78 9.65 -13.97 -4.82
CA ASP A 78 10.71 -14.50 -5.71
C ASP A 78 11.40 -13.43 -6.58
N ARG A 79 11.61 -12.22 -6.04
CA ARG A 79 12.12 -11.02 -6.75
C ARG A 79 11.15 -10.43 -7.78
N GLY A 80 9.89 -10.87 -7.77
CA GLY A 80 8.83 -10.31 -8.59
C GLY A 80 8.53 -8.86 -8.20
N ILE A 81 8.55 -8.56 -6.90
CA ILE A 81 8.16 -7.27 -6.29
C ILE A 81 9.26 -6.77 -5.35
N VAL A 82 9.38 -5.44 -5.19
CA VAL A 82 10.27 -4.83 -4.20
C VAL A 82 9.82 -5.21 -2.79
N VAL A 83 10.78 -5.53 -1.91
CA VAL A 83 10.47 -5.80 -0.50
C VAL A 83 10.26 -4.47 0.21
N GLU A 84 9.04 -4.24 0.67
CA GLU A 84 8.58 -3.07 1.42
C GLU A 84 7.88 -3.52 2.72
N PRO A 85 8.63 -3.83 3.79
CA PRO A 85 8.06 -4.45 5.00
C PRO A 85 7.03 -3.56 5.71
N VAL A 86 7.23 -2.24 5.69
CA VAL A 86 6.28 -1.27 6.26
C VAL A 86 4.94 -1.31 5.51
N LEU A 87 4.96 -1.27 4.17
CA LEU A 87 3.73 -1.33 3.37
C LEU A 87 3.08 -2.72 3.40
N GLY A 88 3.89 -3.79 3.44
CA GLY A 88 3.41 -5.14 3.64
C GLY A 88 2.71 -5.33 4.99
N CYS A 89 3.22 -4.69 6.05
CA CYS A 89 2.56 -4.64 7.35
C CYS A 89 1.27 -3.80 7.29
N ALA A 90 1.32 -2.60 6.72
CA ALA A 90 0.16 -1.71 6.60
C ALA A 90 -1.05 -2.39 5.93
N TRP A 91 -0.83 -3.16 4.86
CA TRP A 91 -1.89 -3.92 4.21
C TRP A 91 -2.45 -5.05 5.08
N ARG A 92 -1.64 -5.67 5.94
CA ARG A 92 -2.15 -6.67 6.90
C ARG A 92 -2.99 -6.04 7.99
N GLU A 93 -2.62 -4.85 8.44
CA GLU A 93 -3.45 -4.06 9.33
C GLU A 93 -4.78 -3.66 8.64
N VAL A 94 -4.74 -3.28 7.36
CA VAL A 94 -5.97 -3.03 6.56
C VAL A 94 -6.86 -4.28 6.56
N ILE A 95 -6.31 -5.45 6.21
CA ILE A 95 -7.08 -6.71 6.19
C ILE A 95 -7.71 -6.97 7.55
N ALA A 96 -6.94 -6.88 8.63
CA ALA A 96 -7.40 -7.14 9.99
C ALA A 96 -8.51 -6.17 10.44
N ALA A 97 -8.43 -4.90 10.02
CA ALA A 97 -9.38 -3.85 10.37
C ALA A 97 -10.56 -3.72 9.39
N SER A 98 -10.53 -4.39 8.23
CA SER A 98 -11.50 -4.20 7.14
C SER A 98 -12.94 -4.63 7.46
N ARG A 99 -13.17 -5.30 8.60
CA ARG A 99 -14.45 -5.91 9.01
C ARG A 99 -15.04 -6.87 7.97
N ASN A 100 -14.22 -7.35 7.04
CA ASN A 100 -14.66 -8.26 5.99
C ASN A 100 -14.96 -9.66 6.58
N PRO A 101 -16.09 -10.31 6.24
CA PRO A 101 -16.47 -11.61 6.79
C PRO A 101 -15.52 -12.76 6.42
N GLN A 102 -14.64 -12.57 5.43
CA GLN A 102 -13.67 -13.57 4.98
C GLN A 102 -12.35 -13.54 5.78
N ILE A 103 -12.20 -12.65 6.77
CA ILE A 103 -11.01 -12.59 7.64
C ILE A 103 -10.92 -13.89 8.48
N THR A 104 -9.71 -14.40 8.62
CA THR A 104 -9.40 -15.65 9.31
C THR A 104 -8.37 -15.43 10.42
N ASP A 105 -8.17 -16.44 11.27
CA ASP A 105 -7.06 -16.43 12.24
C ASP A 105 -5.69 -16.31 11.59
N ALA A 106 -5.54 -16.77 10.34
CA ALA A 106 -4.29 -16.68 9.62
C ALA A 106 -3.92 -15.21 9.32
N ASP A 107 -4.91 -14.35 9.06
CA ASP A 107 -4.66 -12.92 8.83
C ASP A 107 -4.13 -12.26 10.11
N ARG A 108 -4.74 -12.57 11.26
CA ARG A 108 -4.28 -12.07 12.57
C ARG A 108 -2.85 -12.52 12.88
N ARG A 109 -2.54 -13.81 12.72
CA ARG A 109 -1.18 -14.32 12.92
C ARG A 109 -0.17 -13.73 11.93
N ASN A 110 -0.60 -13.40 10.73
CA ASN A 110 0.25 -12.75 9.74
C ASN A 110 0.59 -11.31 10.13
N VAL A 111 -0.30 -10.58 10.82
CA VAL A 111 0.07 -9.28 11.42
C VAL A 111 1.24 -9.48 12.39
N GLU A 112 1.11 -10.38 13.36
CA GLU A 112 2.19 -10.64 14.34
C GLU A 112 3.51 -11.04 13.67
N ARG A 113 3.45 -11.91 12.66
CA ARG A 113 4.62 -12.39 11.93
C ARG A 113 5.32 -11.31 11.12
N TYR A 114 4.59 -10.46 10.42
CA TYR A 114 5.18 -9.52 9.44
C TYR A 114 5.24 -8.07 9.94
N CYS A 115 4.58 -7.76 11.05
CA CYS A 115 4.63 -6.45 11.72
C CYS A 115 5.41 -6.49 13.04
N GLY A 116 5.79 -7.68 13.53
CA GLY A 116 6.46 -7.83 14.82
C GLY A 116 7.84 -7.18 14.90
N PRO A 117 8.42 -7.07 16.11
CA PRO A 117 9.68 -6.36 16.36
C PRO A 117 10.91 -6.96 15.68
N HIS A 118 10.81 -8.20 15.19
CA HIS A 118 11.87 -8.85 14.42
C HIS A 118 11.88 -8.44 12.93
N VAL A 119 10.81 -7.79 12.45
CA VAL A 119 10.68 -7.27 11.08
C VAL A 119 10.74 -5.74 11.05
N LEU A 120 10.00 -5.09 11.94
CA LEU A 120 9.89 -3.63 12.02
C LEU A 120 10.22 -3.13 13.41
N ASP A 121 10.98 -2.04 13.51
CA ASP A 121 11.16 -1.32 14.77
C ASP A 121 9.89 -0.51 15.16
N ALA A 122 9.95 0.26 16.24
CA ALA A 122 8.81 1.05 16.70
C ALA A 122 8.36 2.11 15.67
N THR A 123 9.32 2.75 15.00
CA THR A 123 9.06 3.78 13.98
C THR A 123 8.41 3.16 12.75
N GLY A 124 8.91 2.02 12.27
CA GLY A 124 8.35 1.30 11.14
C GLY A 124 6.93 0.80 11.39
N ARG A 125 6.64 0.32 12.61
CA ARG A 125 5.27 -0.07 13.00
C ARG A 125 4.33 1.13 13.07
N ALA A 126 4.79 2.27 13.61
CA ALA A 126 4.01 3.49 13.62
C ALA A 126 3.68 3.95 12.20
N ALA A 127 4.68 3.98 11.31
CA ALA A 127 4.48 4.33 9.90
C ALA A 127 3.53 3.37 9.18
N ALA A 128 3.63 2.06 9.43
CA ALA A 128 2.71 1.07 8.86
C ALA A 128 1.27 1.31 9.33
N SER A 129 1.09 1.63 10.61
CA SER A 129 -0.24 1.89 11.16
C SER A 129 -0.84 3.20 10.66
N ASP A 130 -0.04 4.26 10.54
CA ASP A 130 -0.47 5.52 9.94
C ASP A 130 -0.94 5.30 8.49
N GLN A 131 -0.15 4.56 7.71
CA GLN A 131 -0.49 4.24 6.32
C GLN A 131 -1.75 3.35 6.23
N SER A 132 -1.89 2.37 7.14
CA SER A 132 -3.07 1.51 7.19
C SER A 132 -4.35 2.32 7.41
N ARG A 133 -4.34 3.29 8.34
CA ARG A 133 -5.49 4.16 8.59
C ARG A 133 -5.85 5.04 7.39
N ASN A 134 -4.84 5.53 6.67
CA ASN A 134 -5.06 6.24 5.41
C ASN A 134 -5.73 5.35 4.37
N TRP A 135 -5.23 4.13 4.17
CA TRP A 135 -5.80 3.17 3.23
C TRP A 135 -7.20 2.70 3.61
N LEU A 136 -7.49 2.48 4.89
CA LEU A 136 -8.84 2.18 5.36
C LEU A 136 -9.82 3.31 5.01
N THR A 137 -9.40 4.57 5.19
CA THR A 137 -10.19 5.75 4.83
C THR A 137 -10.47 5.79 3.32
N LEU A 138 -9.44 5.54 2.49
CA LEU A 138 -9.57 5.49 1.02
C LEU A 138 -10.46 4.34 0.55
N LEU A 139 -10.50 3.23 1.29
CA LEU A 139 -11.40 2.10 1.06
C LEU A 139 -12.84 2.34 1.58
N GLY A 140 -13.12 3.52 2.16
CA GLY A 140 -14.42 3.84 2.75
C GLY A 140 -14.71 3.08 4.05
N ILE A 141 -13.68 2.54 4.70
CA ILE A 141 -13.77 1.78 5.95
C ILE A 141 -13.40 2.73 7.08
N THR A 142 -14.39 3.38 7.68
CA THR A 142 -14.18 4.17 8.90
C THR A 142 -13.98 3.27 10.12
N PRO A 143 -12.97 3.55 10.98
CA PRO A 143 -12.72 2.83 12.23
C PRO A 143 -13.95 2.73 13.15
#